data_AF-A0A378J3K9-F1
#
_entry.id   AF-A0A378J3K9-F1
#
_cell.length_a   1.000
_cell.length_b   1.000
_cell.length_c   1.000
_cell.angle_alpha   90.00
_cell.angle_beta   90.00
_cell.angle_gamma   90.00
#
_symmetry.space_group_name_H-M   'P 1'
#
loop_
_entity.id
_entity.type
_entity.pdbx_description
1 polymer ?
#
loop_
_entity_poly.entity_id
_entity_poly.type
_entity_poly.pdbx_seq_one_letter_code
_entity_poly.pdbx_strand_id
1 'polypeptide(L)' 'MSDYKAITALLGGRGKPDLQETLLNPLQSLLEKTNAVSGVHPTTPNQQAKQSFEGMADRLMACLAPANPLNLFKKG' A
#
# COMPACT_ATOMS: atom_id res chain seq x y z
N MET A 1 -31.31 7.69 11.07
CA MET A 1 -30.51 6.82 10.17
C MET A 1 -29.26 6.44 10.93
N SER A 2 -28.94 5.15 11.06
CA SER A 2 -27.77 4.67 11.83
C SER A 2 -26.47 5.16 11.20
N ASP A 3 -25.53 5.65 12.02
CA ASP A 3 -24.20 6.11 11.61
C ASP A 3 -23.44 5.08 10.77
N TYR A 4 -23.74 3.79 10.95
CA TYR A 4 -23.21 2.70 10.13
C TYR A 4 -23.54 2.85 8.64
N LYS A 5 -24.76 3.30 8.29
CA LYS A 5 -25.16 3.58 6.89
C LYS A 5 -24.44 4.81 6.34
N ALA A 6 -24.14 5.80 7.17
CA ALA A 6 -23.37 6.97 6.76
C ALA A 6 -21.89 6.61 6.51
N ILE A 7 -21.30 5.82 7.40
CA ILE A 7 -19.92 5.32 7.26
C ILE A 7 -19.79 4.41 6.04
N THR A 8 -20.73 3.50 5.79
CA THR A 8 -20.71 2.65 4.59
C THR A 8 -20.97 3.44 3.30
N ALA A 9 -21.77 4.50 3.34
CA ALA A 9 -21.94 5.40 2.20
C ALA A 9 -20.66 6.22 1.91
N LEU A 10 -19.93 6.66 2.93
CA LEU A 10 -18.62 7.31 2.77
C LEU A 10 -17.55 6.34 2.22
N LEU A 11 -17.64 5.05 2.56
CA LEU A 11 -16.69 4.02 2.12
C LEU A 11 -17.07 3.34 0.79
N GLY A 12 -18.30 3.52 0.30
CA GLY A 12 -18.83 2.75 -0.83
C GLY A 12 -19.76 3.50 -1.78
N GLY A 13 -20.10 4.76 -1.52
CA GLY A 13 -21.09 5.52 -2.28
C GLY A 13 -20.47 6.64 -3.12
N ARG A 14 -20.40 6.40 -4.44
CA ARG A 14 -20.04 7.35 -5.52
C ARG A 14 -18.53 7.62 -5.68
N GLY A 15 -17.96 6.91 -6.66
CA GLY A 15 -16.63 7.20 -7.19
C GLY A 15 -15.51 6.76 -6.27
N LYS A 16 -15.40 5.46 -6.01
CA LYS A 16 -14.10 4.93 -5.60
C LYS A 16 -13.12 5.29 -6.73
N PRO A 17 -12.02 6.02 -6.48
CA PRO A 17 -10.86 5.86 -7.34
C PRO A 17 -10.61 4.36 -7.38
N ASP A 18 -10.48 3.77 -8.57
CA ASP A 18 -10.14 2.37 -8.66
C ASP A 18 -8.90 2.17 -7.78
N LEU A 19 -9.07 1.46 -6.65
CA LEU A 19 -8.04 1.29 -5.63
C LEU A 19 -6.81 0.64 -6.27
N GLN A 20 -7.05 -0.15 -7.32
CA GLN A 20 -6.07 -0.64 -8.24
C GLN A 20 -5.29 0.51 -8.91
N GLU A 21 -5.94 1.37 -9.68
CA GLU A 21 -5.28 2.45 -10.44
C GLU A 21 -4.69 3.55 -9.56
N THR A 22 -5.30 3.83 -8.42
CA THR A 22 -4.96 5.01 -7.60
C THR A 22 -3.91 4.71 -6.54
N LEU A 23 -3.85 3.47 -6.05
CA LEU A 23 -2.97 3.10 -4.94
C LEU A 23 -2.08 1.89 -5.25
N LEU A 24 -2.65 0.79 -5.78
CA LEU A 24 -1.86 -0.43 -6.00
C LEU A 24 -0.89 -0.29 -7.19
N ASN A 25 -1.33 0.22 -8.33
CA ASN A 25 -0.51 0.38 -9.53
C ASN A 25 0.67 1.36 -9.30
N PRO A 26 0.46 2.54 -8.68
CA PRO A 26 1.57 3.44 -8.35
C PRO A 26 2.56 2.82 -7.37
N LEU A 27 2.06 2.09 -6.36
CA LEU A 27 2.91 1.42 -5.37
C LEU A 27 3.78 0.33 -6.02
N GLN A 28 3.19 -0.46 -6.91
CA GLN A 28 3.90 -1.50 -7.67
C GLN A 28 4.94 -0.91 -8.62
N SER A 29 4.60 0.16 -9.35
CA SER A 29 5.56 0.86 -10.21
C SER A 29 6.73 1.45 -9.42
N LEU A 30 6.48 1.97 -8.21
CA LEU A 30 7.54 2.49 -7.35
C LEU A 30 8.45 1.39 -6.82
N LEU A 31 7.91 0.20 -6.53
CA LEU A 31 8.69 -1.00 -6.17
C LEU A 31 9.60 -1.45 -7.31
N GLU A 32 9.08 -1.51 -8.53
CA GLU A 32 9.86 -1.87 -9.72
C GLU A 32 11.01 -0.88 -9.96
N LYS A 33 10.74 0.43 -9.87
CA LYS A 33 11.77 1.48 -10.03
C LYS A 33 12.83 1.42 -8.94
N THR A 34 12.42 1.20 -7.69
CA THR A 34 13.36 1.07 -6.56
C THR A 34 14.26 -0.14 -6.77
N ASN A 35 13.71 -1.26 -7.22
CA ASN A 35 14.46 -2.45 -7.57
C ASN A 35 15.46 -2.20 -8.72
N ALA A 36 15.02 -1.51 -9.77
CA ALA A 36 15.88 -1.18 -10.90
C ALA A 36 17.05 -0.27 -10.50
N VAL A 37 16.79 0.79 -9.73
CA VAL A 37 17.84 1.73 -9.27
C VAL A 37 18.86 1.03 -8.38
N SER A 38 18.42 0.22 -7.43
CA SER A 38 19.34 -0.52 -6.55
C SER A 38 20.06 -1.66 -7.26
N GLY A 39 19.52 -2.17 -8.37
CA GLY A 39 20.21 -3.12 -9.25
C GLY A 39 21.31 -2.46 -10.09
N VAL A 40 21.05 -1.27 -10.63
CA VAL A 40 22.03 -0.51 -11.43
C VAL A 40 23.14 0.08 -10.55
N HIS A 41 22.80 0.50 -9.33
CA HIS A 41 23.75 1.06 -8.36
C HIS A 41 23.63 0.34 -7.01
N PRO A 42 24.25 -0.85 -6.85
CA PRO A 42 24.13 -1.68 -5.64
C PRO A 42 25.04 -1.18 -4.51
N THR A 43 24.92 0.09 -4.14
CA THR A 43 25.61 0.66 -2.99
C THR A 43 24.86 0.27 -1.70
N THR A 44 25.58 0.23 -0.58
CA THR A 44 24.97 -0.06 0.73
C THR A 44 23.77 0.85 1.05
N PRO A 45 23.84 2.19 0.83
CA PRO A 45 22.69 3.06 1.05
C PRO A 45 21.49 2.72 0.14
N ASN A 46 21.72 2.36 -1.12
CA ASN A 46 20.64 2.03 -2.06
C ASN A 46 19.97 0.68 -1.71
N GLN A 47 20.73 -0.27 -1.19
CA GLN A 47 20.17 -1.54 -0.70
C GLN A 47 19.34 -1.33 0.59
N GLN A 48 19.81 -0.49 1.50
CA GLN A 48 19.05 -0.13 2.71
C GLN A 48 17.76 0.64 2.38
N ALA A 49 17.83 1.59 1.45
CA ALA A 49 16.66 2.33 0.97
C ALA A 49 15.63 1.38 0.32
N LYS A 50 16.09 0.43 -0.50
CA LYS A 50 15.26 -0.62 -1.09
C LYS A 50 14.53 -1.44 -0.02
N GLN A 51 15.26 -2.00 0.95
CA GLN A 51 14.65 -2.81 2.02
C GLN A 51 13.62 -2.02 2.83
N SER A 52 13.92 -0.76 3.14
CA SER A 52 13.00 0.12 3.85
C SER A 52 11.72 0.36 3.05
N PHE A 53 11.86 0.58 1.75
CA PHE A 53 10.73 0.81 0.86
C PHE A 53 9.87 -0.44 0.66
N GLU A 54 10.48 -1.61 0.46
CA GLU A 54 9.78 -2.90 0.39
C GLU A 54 8.92 -3.15 1.64
N GLY A 55 9.49 -2.92 2.84
CA GLY A 55 8.75 -3.08 4.08
C GLY A 55 7.58 -2.09 4.26
N MET A 56 7.67 -0.88 3.70
CA MET A 56 6.55 0.07 3.69
C MET A 56 5.47 -0.35 2.69
N ALA A 57 5.86 -0.80 1.49
CA ALA A 57 4.94 -1.24 0.47
C ALA A 57 4.14 -2.46 0.92
N ASP A 58 4.78 -3.43 1.57
CA ASP A 58 4.09 -4.60 2.13
C ASP A 58 3.02 -4.22 3.15
N ARG A 59 3.32 -3.26 4.04
CA ARG A 59 2.35 -2.76 5.02
C ARG A 59 1.18 -2.06 4.34
N LEU A 60 1.46 -1.22 3.33
CA LEU A 60 0.42 -0.54 2.57
C LEU A 60 -0.46 -1.53 1.80
N MET A 61 0.12 -2.53 1.14
CA MET A 61 -0.64 -3.59 0.47
C MET A 61 -1.50 -4.38 1.47
N ALA A 62 -0.97 -4.67 2.66
CA ALA A 62 -1.73 -5.33 3.71
C ALA A 62 -2.91 -4.50 4.21
N CYS A 63 -2.80 -3.16 4.29
CA CYS A 63 -3.91 -2.27 4.61
C CYS A 63 -5.00 -2.27 3.55
N LEU A 64 -4.61 -2.44 2.29
CA LEU A 64 -5.48 -2.31 1.12
C LEU A 64 -6.11 -3.66 0.71
N ALA A 65 -5.61 -4.78 1.23
CA ALA A 65 -6.16 -6.10 1.01
C ALA A 65 -7.56 -6.22 1.65
N PRO A 66 -8.63 -6.44 0.87
CA PRO A 66 -10.01 -6.49 1.37
C PRO A 66 -10.28 -7.57 2.43
N ALA A 67 -9.37 -8.55 2.55
CA ALA A 67 -9.57 -9.74 3.37
C ALA A 67 -9.13 -9.61 4.84
N ASN A 68 -8.42 -8.55 5.28
CA ASN A 68 -7.93 -8.52 6.66
C ASN A 68 -7.64 -7.13 7.25
N PRO A 69 -8.66 -6.29 7.48
CA PRO A 69 -8.51 -5.00 8.16
C PRO A 69 -7.95 -5.11 9.60
N LEU A 70 -7.97 -6.30 10.22
CA LEU A 70 -7.52 -6.54 11.61
C LEU A 70 -6.04 -6.92 11.74
N ASN A 71 -5.30 -7.17 10.65
CA ASN A 71 -3.87 -7.48 10.73
C ASN A 71 -3.01 -6.25 11.05
N LEU A 72 -3.56 -5.04 10.92
CA LEU A 72 -2.90 -3.79 11.32
C LEU A 72 -2.72 -3.68 12.85
N PHE A 73 -3.59 -4.33 13.63
CA PHE A 73 -3.60 -4.24 15.08
C PHE A 73 -3.01 -5.48 15.78
N LYS A 74 -2.50 -6.46 15.01
CA LYS A 74 -1.96 -7.72 15.54
C LYS A 74 -0.45 -7.77 15.74
N LYS A 75 0.27 -6.65 15.53
CA LYS A 75 1.69 -6.55 15.89
C LYS A 75 1.88 -5.57 17.06
N GLY A 76 1.86 -6.13 18.28
CA GLY A 76 2.46 -5.56 19.49
C GLY A 76 1.57 -4.64 20.29
#